data_AF-A0A943NI12-F1
#
_entry.id   AF-A0A943NI12-F1
#
_cell.length_a   1.000
_cell.length_b   1.000
_cell.length_c   1.000
_cell.angle_alpha   90.00
_cell.angle_beta   90.00
_cell.angle_gamma   90.00
#
_symmetry.space_group_name_H-M   'P 1'
#
loop_
_entity.id
_entity.type
_entity.pdbx_description
1 polymer ?
#
loop_
_entity_poly.entity_id
_entity_poly.type
_entity_poly.pdbx_seq_one_letter_code
_entity_poly.pdbx_strand_id
1 'polypeptide(L)' 'TWVGIGATVSNNVNICDHCTIGAGAVIIRDIEESGTYVGIPARKIK' A
#
# COMPACT_ATOMS: atom_id res chain seq x y z
N THR A 1 9.44 -1.39 -3.45
CA THR A 1 8.19 -1.55 -2.69
C THR A 1 7.98 -2.99 -2.30
N TRP A 2 7.62 -3.25 -1.05
CA TRP A 2 7.27 -4.58 -0.56
C TRP A 2 5.75 -4.73 -0.52
N VAL A 3 5.22 -5.82 -1.07
CA VAL A 3 3.77 -6.10 -1.08
C VAL A 3 3.50 -7.39 -0.31
N GLY A 4 2.83 -7.26 0.82
CA GLY A 4 2.44 -8.39 1.66
C GLY A 4 1.45 -9.31 0.97
N ILE A 5 1.44 -10.58 1.39
CA ILE A 5 0.51 -11.58 0.85
C ILE A 5 -0.95 -11.16 1.02
N GLY A 6 -1.76 -11.37 -0.02
CA GLY A 6 -3.17 -11.02 -0.02
C GLY A 6 -3.47 -9.51 -0.04
N ALA A 7 -2.46 -8.65 -0.21
CA ALA A 7 -2.71 -7.24 -0.48
C ALA A 7 -3.34 -7.07 -1.87
N THR A 8 -4.33 -6.18 -1.96
CA THR A 8 -5.02 -5.85 -3.21
C THR A 8 -4.68 -4.43 -3.59
N VAL A 9 -4.20 -4.24 -4.81
CA VAL A 9 -3.88 -2.92 -5.36
C VAL A 9 -4.90 -2.61 -6.44
N SER A 10 -5.64 -1.51 -6.30
CA SER A 10 -6.59 -1.04 -7.32
C SER A 10 -5.84 -0.77 -8.62
N ASN A 11 -6.46 -1.11 -9.76
CA ASN A 11 -5.86 -0.79 -11.05
C ASN A 11 -5.57 0.70 -11.17
N ASN A 12 -4.49 1.02 -11.89
CA ASN A 12 -4.08 2.39 -12.22
C ASN A 12 -3.75 3.26 -10.99
N VAL A 13 -3.24 2.66 -9.91
CA VAL A 13 -2.62 3.40 -8.80
C VAL A 13 -1.11 3.26 -8.83
N ASN A 14 -0.40 4.32 -8.48
CA ASN A 14 1.04 4.35 -8.33
C ASN A 14 1.43 4.18 -6.87
N ILE A 15 2.46 3.38 -6.61
CA ILE A 15 3.06 3.22 -5.28
C ILE A 15 4.52 3.62 -5.38
N CYS A 16 4.90 4.69 -4.69
CA CYS A 16 6.28 5.16 -4.69
C CYS A 16 7.24 4.15 -4.06
N ASP A 17 8.53 4.35 -4.29
CA ASP A 17 9.58 3.46 -3.80
C ASP A 17 9.64 3.41 -2.26
N HIS A 18 10.30 2.38 -1.74
CA HIS A 18 10.48 2.17 -0.29
C HIS A 18 9.17 2.07 0.53
N CYS A 19 8.04 1.78 -0.12
CA CYS A 19 6.79 1.48 0.58
C CYS A 19 6.73 0.02 1.04
N THR A 20 6.10 -0.21 2.20
CA THR A 20 5.75 -1.54 2.71
C THR A 20 4.24 -1.65 2.83
N ILE A 21 3.62 -2.49 2.00
CA ILE A 21 2.19 -2.77 2.04
C ILE A 21 1.97 -4.01 2.90
N GLY A 22 1.18 -3.89 3.96
CA GLY A 22 0.86 -4.99 4.86
C GLY A 22 0.06 -6.10 4.18
N ALA A 23 0.14 -7.30 4.75
CA ALA A 23 -0.70 -8.42 4.30
C ALA A 23 -2.20 -8.06 4.41
N GLY A 24 -2.98 -8.41 3.39
CA GLY A 24 -4.41 -8.11 3.33
C GLY A 24 -4.78 -6.62 3.16
N ALA A 25 -3.81 -5.71 2.99
CA ALA A 25 -4.10 -4.29 2.82
C ALA A 25 -4.71 -4.00 1.44
N VAL A 26 -5.62 -3.02 1.36
CA VAL A 26 -6.28 -2.64 0.09
C VAL A 26 -5.89 -1.21 -0.29
N ILE A 27 -5.10 -1.07 -1.34
CA ILE A 27 -4.66 0.23 -1.90
C ILE A 27 -5.70 0.70 -2.91
N ILE A 28 -6.39 1.81 -2.60
CA ILE A 28 -7.43 2.40 -3.46
C ILE A 28 -7.04 3.77 -4.04
N ARG A 29 -5.86 4.29 -3.71
CA ARG A 29 -5.35 5.62 -4.08
C ARG A 29 -3.84 5.57 -4.24
N ASP A 30 -3.29 6.53 -4.97
CA ASP A 30 -1.84 6.68 -5.14
C ASP A 30 -1.13 6.85 -3.78
N ILE A 31 0.05 6.24 -3.67
CA ILE A 31 0.97 6.40 -2.56
C ILE A 31 2.16 7.22 -3.05
N GLU A 32 2.19 8.49 -2.65
CA GLU A 32 3.25 9.44 -3.01
C GLU A 32 4.38 9.48 -1.97
N GLU A 33 4.10 9.09 -0.73
CA GLU A 33 5.06 9.11 0.37
C GLU A 33 5.55 7.69 0.72
N SER A 34 6.86 7.52 0.85
CA SER A 34 7.42 6.27 1.38
C SER A 34 6.92 6.02 2.80
N GLY A 35 6.59 4.77 3.11
CA GLY A 35 6.11 4.39 4.44
C GLY A 35 5.52 2.99 4.50
N THR A 36 4.96 2.65 5.65
CA THR A 36 4.22 1.40 5.87
C THR A 36 2.73 1.67 5.81
N TYR A 37 2.03 0.94 4.93
CA TYR A 37 0.61 1.08 4.66
C TYR A 37 -0.13 -0.21 5.02
N VAL A 38 -1.14 -0.12 5.88
CA VAL A 38 -1.92 -1.28 6.35
C VAL A 38 -3.40 -0.96 6.43
N GLY A 39 -4.25 -2.00 6.40
CA GLY A 39 -5.70 -1.89 6.59
C GLY A 39 -6.51 -1.83 5.29
N ILE A 40 -7.82 -1.72 5.45
CA ILE A 40 -8.82 -1.73 4.37
C ILE A 40 -9.79 -0.57 4.62
N PRO A 41 -9.69 0.57 3.92
CA PRO A 41 -8.63 0.92 2.97
C PRO A 41 -7.29 1.17 3.67
N ALA A 42 -6.19 0.95 2.95
CA ALA A 42 -4.86 1.09 3.52
C ALA A 42 -4.53 2.54 3.90
N ARG A 43 -3.88 2.72 5.06
CA ARG A 43 -3.40 4.02 5.55
C ARG A 43 -1.96 3.92 6.02
N LYS A 44 -1.22 5.03 5.89
CA LYS A 44 0.15 5.17 6.40
C LYS A 44 0.13 5.08 7.93
N ILE A 45 0.94 4.21 8.50
CA ILE A 45 1.13 4.07 9.94
C ILE A 45 2.52 4.49 10.41
N LYS A 46 3.50 4.41 9.51
CA LYS A 46 4.90 4.81 9.70
C LYS A 46 5.43 5.37 8.39
#